data_AF-A0A7C3UZ46-F1
#
_entry.id   AF-A0A7C3UZ46-F1
#
_cell.length_a   1.000
_cell.length_b   1.000
_cell.length_c   1.000
_cell.angle_alpha   90.00
_cell.angle_beta   90.00
_cell.angle_gamma   90.00
#
_symmetry.space_group_name_H-M   'P 1'
#
loop_
_entity.id
_entity.type
_entity.pdbx_description
1 polymer ?
#
loop_
_entity_poly.entity_id
_entity_poly.type
_entity_poly.pdbx_seq_one_letter_code
_entity_poly.pdbx_strand_id
1 'polypeptide(L)'
;MDEKVVNLCKASRDYQIITKEISGIGKTCGAYLVSKIEDIERFDNHKKLVSYLGLAPKVNESDETTRNGHITCNTDKAILRVLIQSACAAVRYDKIMARCYEELKTRIGKQKAIVAIARKLVVKVFYYL
;
A
#
# COMPACT_ATOMS: atom_id res chain seq x y z
N MET A 1 -15.50 5.21 7.25
CA MET A 1 -14.90 6.50 6.86
C MET A 1 -16.02 7.31 6.26
N ASP A 2 -16.34 8.44 6.88
CA ASP A 2 -17.49 9.23 6.50
C ASP A 2 -17.32 9.80 5.09
N GLU A 3 -18.39 9.80 4.31
CA GLU A 3 -18.41 10.30 2.93
C GLU A 3 -17.95 11.76 2.83
N LYS A 4 -18.16 12.53 3.91
CA LYS A 4 -17.68 13.90 4.06
C LYS A 4 -16.15 14.01 4.04
N VAL A 5 -15.44 13.11 4.70
CA VAL A 5 -13.97 13.10 4.74
C VAL A 5 -13.41 12.74 3.36
N VAL A 6 -14.04 11.75 2.70
CA VAL A 6 -13.66 11.37 1.33
C VAL A 6 -13.85 12.54 0.36
N ASN A 7 -14.91 13.34 0.53
CA ASN A 7 -15.14 14.52 -0.30
C ASN A 7 -14.13 15.64 -0.05
N LEU A 8 -13.71 15.86 1.20
CA LEU A 8 -12.68 16.85 1.52
C LEU A 8 -11.33 16.49 0.85
N CYS A 9 -10.92 15.22 0.95
CA CYS A 9 -9.66 14.76 0.36
C CYS A 9 -9.64 14.82 -1.18
N LYS A 10 -10.79 14.83 -1.86
CA LYS A 10 -10.85 14.94 -3.34
C LYS A 10 -10.31 16.26 -3.87
N ALA A 11 -10.35 17.31 -3.05
CA ALA A 11 -9.83 18.63 -3.42
C ALA A 11 -8.29 18.68 -3.42
N SER A 12 -7.63 17.76 -2.71
CA SER A 12 -6.18 17.72 -2.63
C SER A 12 -5.55 17.29 -3.97
N ARG A 13 -4.47 17.98 -4.36
CA ARG A 13 -3.69 17.64 -5.56
C ARG A 13 -3.16 16.20 -5.50
N ASP A 14 -2.66 15.82 -4.35
CA ASP A 14 -2.11 14.49 -4.04
C ASP A 14 -3.11 13.37 -4.33
N TYR A 15 -4.36 13.55 -3.91
CA TYR A 15 -5.43 12.59 -4.15
C TYR A 15 -5.67 12.37 -5.65
N GLN A 16 -5.64 13.46 -6.44
CA GLN A 16 -5.87 13.41 -7.87
C GLN A 16 -4.71 12.70 -8.59
N ILE A 17 -3.48 12.99 -8.20
CA ILE A 17 -2.27 12.35 -8.76
C ILE A 17 -2.33 10.84 -8.51
N ILE A 18 -2.46 10.40 -7.25
CA ILE A 18 -2.39 8.96 -6.93
C ILE A 18 -3.53 8.16 -7.55
N THR A 19 -4.72 8.75 -7.66
CA THR A 19 -5.90 8.06 -8.21
C THR A 19 -5.84 7.99 -9.74
N LYS A 20 -5.17 8.94 -10.39
CA LYS A 20 -5.02 8.98 -11.86
C LYS A 20 -3.85 8.13 -12.33
N GLU A 21 -2.70 8.21 -11.66
CA GLU A 21 -1.46 7.56 -12.09
C GLU A 21 -1.38 6.09 -11.68
N ILE A 22 -2.01 5.71 -10.56
CA ILE A 22 -1.87 4.36 -9.98
C ILE A 22 -3.15 3.55 -10.17
N SER A 23 -3.14 2.71 -11.21
CA SER A 23 -4.19 1.71 -11.46
C SER A 23 -4.38 0.79 -10.25
N GLY A 24 -5.61 0.77 -9.72
CA GLY A 24 -6.00 -0.02 -8.55
C GLY A 24 -6.20 0.79 -7.27
N ILE A 25 -5.79 2.07 -7.23
CA ILE A 25 -6.19 2.99 -6.16
C ILE A 25 -7.55 3.59 -6.48
N GLY A 26 -8.56 3.18 -5.73
CA GLY A 26 -9.91 3.74 -5.82
C GLY A 26 -10.07 4.97 -4.93
N LYS A 27 -11.25 5.62 -5.03
CA LYS A 27 -11.59 6.84 -4.27
C LYS A 27 -11.41 6.67 -2.76
N THR A 28 -11.87 5.54 -2.22
CA THR A 28 -11.76 5.25 -0.78
C THR A 28 -10.30 5.09 -0.37
N CYS A 29 -9.49 4.37 -1.16
CA CYS A 29 -8.09 4.12 -0.87
C CYS A 29 -7.25 5.40 -0.98
N GLY A 30 -7.49 6.20 -2.01
CA GLY A 30 -6.82 7.49 -2.21
C GLY A 30 -7.12 8.45 -1.07
N ALA A 31 -8.39 8.57 -0.65
CA ALA A 31 -8.75 9.42 0.48
C ALA A 31 -8.14 8.91 1.80
N TYR A 32 -8.10 7.60 2.01
CA TYR A 32 -7.49 7.00 3.20
C TYR A 32 -5.98 7.27 3.27
N LEU A 33 -5.29 7.17 2.13
CA LEU A 33 -3.85 7.43 2.02
C LEU A 33 -3.54 8.90 2.29
N VAL A 34 -4.19 9.82 1.58
CA VAL A 34 -3.97 11.27 1.76
C VAL A 34 -4.30 11.70 3.19
N SER A 35 -5.39 11.21 3.76
CA SER A 35 -5.76 11.52 5.15
C SER A 35 -4.79 10.98 6.20
N LYS A 36 -4.04 9.90 5.92
CA LYS A 36 -3.11 9.30 6.87
C LYS A 36 -1.67 9.78 6.70
N ILE A 37 -1.30 10.10 5.48
CA ILE A 37 0.00 10.66 5.14
C ILE A 37 0.03 12.13 5.60
N GLU A 38 -1.02 12.90 5.28
CA GLU A 38 -1.10 14.37 5.38
C GLU A 38 0.03 15.07 4.61
N ASP A 39 1.27 14.82 5.01
CA ASP A 39 2.50 15.32 4.39
C ASP A 39 3.48 14.16 4.12
N ILE A 40 3.90 14.01 2.87
CA ILE A 40 4.84 12.98 2.44
C ILE A 40 6.28 13.29 2.89
N GLU A 41 6.63 14.56 3.07
CA GLU A 41 7.98 15.02 3.45
C GLU A 41 8.36 14.54 4.86
N ARG A 42 7.37 14.18 5.68
CA ARG A 42 7.59 13.56 7.00
C ARG A 42 8.31 12.20 6.92
N PHE A 43 8.29 11.55 5.76
CA PHE A 43 8.88 10.23 5.56
C PHE A 43 10.17 10.32 4.72
N ASP A 44 11.33 10.19 5.36
CA ASP A 44 12.63 10.19 4.66
C ASP A 44 12.78 9.08 3.60
N ASN A 45 11.96 8.02 3.68
CA ASN A 45 12.08 6.87 2.79
C ASN A 45 10.74 6.13 2.64
N HIS A 46 10.47 5.61 1.44
CA HIS A 46 9.37 4.71 1.15
C HIS A 46 9.26 3.53 2.14
N LYS A 47 10.38 3.05 2.70
CA LYS A 47 10.40 1.99 3.73
C LYS A 47 9.68 2.44 5.01
N LYS A 48 9.85 3.70 5.42
CA LYS A 48 9.17 4.28 6.59
C LYS A 48 7.67 4.39 6.33
N LEU A 49 7.26 4.81 5.14
CA LEU A 49 5.84 4.84 4.76
C LEU A 49 5.23 3.43 4.77
N VAL A 50 5.89 2.45 4.15
CA VAL A 50 5.41 1.05 4.14
C VAL A 50 5.29 0.48 5.55
N SER A 51 6.22 0.81 6.45
CA SER A 51 6.16 0.40 7.86
C SER A 51 5.04 1.13 8.62
N TYR A 52 4.84 2.42 8.37
CA TYR A 52 3.80 3.23 8.97
C TYR A 52 2.39 2.72 8.61
N LEU A 53 2.20 2.32 7.36
CA LEU A 53 0.95 1.72 6.88
C LEU A 53 0.83 0.22 7.24
N GLY A 54 1.79 -0.34 7.98
CA GLY A 54 1.79 -1.74 8.44
C GLY A 54 1.95 -2.79 7.35
N LEU A 55 2.45 -2.43 6.17
CA LEU A 55 2.71 -3.36 5.07
C LEU A 55 4.14 -3.93 5.10
N ALA A 56 5.00 -3.44 5.99
CA ALA A 56 6.33 -4.00 6.17
C ALA A 56 6.22 -5.38 6.87
N PRO A 57 6.81 -6.45 6.31
CA PRO A 57 7.05 -7.64 7.10
C PRO A 57 7.99 -7.26 8.25
N LYS A 58 7.75 -7.78 9.45
CA LYS A 58 8.70 -7.62 10.56
C LYS A 58 10.00 -8.31 10.14
N VAL A 59 11.03 -7.54 9.81
CA VAL A 59 12.37 -8.05 9.56
C VAL A 59 13.10 -7.96 10.89
N ASN A 60 13.20 -9.09 11.60
CA ASN A 60 14.16 -9.21 12.68
C ASN A 60 15.49 -9.59 12.02
N GLU A 61 16.37 -8.61 11.81
CA GLU A 61 17.77 -8.89 11.50
C GLU A 61 18.48 -9.13 12.82
N SER A 62 18.65 -10.40 13.17
CA SER A 62 19.66 -10.87 14.10
C SER A 62 20.64 -11.67 13.25
N ASP A 63 21.93 -11.40 13.42
CA ASP A 63 23.03 -11.95 12.63
C ASP A 63 22.75 -13.39 12.14
N GLU A 64 22.91 -13.58 10.83
CA GLU A 64 22.86 -14.85 10.07
C GLU A 64 21.51 -15.41 9.58
N THR A 65 20.32 -14.94 10.00
CA THR A 65 19.06 -15.40 9.38
C THR A 65 17.95 -14.35 9.23
N THR A 66 17.59 -14.00 7.99
CA THR A 66 16.42 -13.14 7.71
C THR A 66 15.12 -13.92 7.91
N ARG A 67 14.46 -13.76 9.06
CA ARG A 67 13.10 -14.28 9.30
C ARG A 67 12.05 -13.18 9.07
N ASN A 68 11.15 -13.38 8.10
CA ASN A 68 9.99 -12.52 7.90
C ASN A 68 8.89 -12.86 8.93
N GLY A 69 8.66 -11.98 9.90
CA GLY A 69 7.60 -12.13 10.92
C GLY A 69 6.23 -11.59 10.50
N HIS A 70 5.26 -11.68 11.42
CA HIS A 70 3.89 -11.19 11.25
C HIS A 70 3.81 -9.65 11.09
N ILE A 71 2.76 -9.19 10.40
CA ILE A 71 2.41 -7.76 10.28
C ILE A 71 2.19 -7.17 11.68
N THR A 72 2.79 -6.02 11.94
CA THR A 72 2.80 -5.33 13.24
C THR A 72 1.39 -5.01 13.74
N CYS A 73 1.10 -5.38 14.99
CA CYS A 73 -0.22 -5.31 15.63
C CYS A 73 -0.78 -3.88 15.83
N ASN A 74 0.06 -2.84 15.73
CA ASN A 74 -0.30 -1.45 16.04
C ASN A 74 -0.82 -0.64 14.84
N THR A 75 -1.06 -1.30 13.70
CA THR A 75 -1.51 -0.62 12.49
C THR A 75 -3.04 -0.65 12.39
N ASP A 76 -3.62 0.44 11.88
CA ASP A 76 -5.03 0.54 11.55
C ASP A 76 -5.46 -0.60 10.60
N LYS A 77 -6.21 -1.58 11.11
CA LYS A 77 -6.68 -2.72 10.29
C LYS A 77 -7.54 -2.29 9.12
N ALA A 78 -8.16 -1.10 9.17
CA ALA A 78 -8.93 -0.58 8.05
C ALA A 78 -8.02 -0.24 6.86
N ILE A 79 -6.86 0.38 7.08
CA ILE A 79 -5.96 0.73 5.98
C ILE A 79 -5.41 -0.50 5.27
N LEU A 80 -5.05 -1.52 6.04
CA LEU A 80 -4.56 -2.78 5.49
C LEU A 80 -5.61 -3.45 4.60
N ARG A 81 -6.87 -3.49 5.06
CA ARG A 81 -7.98 -4.02 4.25
C ARG A 81 -8.14 -3.24 2.96
N VAL A 82 -8.15 -1.91 3.05
CA VAL A 82 -8.31 -1.01 1.91
C VAL A 82 -7.16 -1.18 0.90
N LEU A 83 -5.91 -1.28 1.37
CA LEU A 83 -4.72 -1.53 0.53
C LEU A 83 -4.73 -2.91 -0.11
N ILE A 84 -5.18 -3.94 0.61
CA ILE A 84 -5.34 -5.30 0.04
C ILE A 84 -6.41 -5.31 -1.05
N GLN A 85 -7.55 -4.64 -0.85
CA GLN A 85 -8.59 -4.51 -1.88
C GLN A 85 -8.05 -3.77 -3.11
N SER A 86 -7.29 -2.69 -2.90
CA SER A 86 -6.59 -1.99 -3.99
C SER A 86 -5.59 -2.87 -4.73
N ALA A 87 -4.82 -3.69 -4.02
CA ALA A 87 -3.89 -4.64 -4.63
C ALA A 87 -4.63 -5.67 -5.48
N CYS A 88 -5.75 -6.21 -5.00
CA CYS A 88 -6.61 -7.10 -5.78
C CYS A 88 -7.14 -6.41 -7.05
N ALA A 89 -7.56 -5.15 -6.96
CA ALA A 89 -7.98 -4.37 -8.12
C ALA A 89 -6.83 -4.14 -9.10
N ALA A 90 -5.64 -3.75 -8.60
CA ALA A 90 -4.45 -3.55 -9.44
C ALA A 90 -4.08 -4.83 -10.20
N VAL A 91 -4.11 -6.00 -9.56
CA VAL A 91 -3.85 -7.30 -10.21
C VAL A 91 -4.88 -7.60 -11.31
N ARG A 92 -6.12 -7.11 -11.20
CA ARG A 92 -7.16 -7.33 -12.22
C ARG A 92 -7.05 -6.39 -13.41
N TYR A 93 -6.69 -5.13 -13.19
CA TYR A 93 -6.72 -4.09 -14.22
C TYR A 93 -5.35 -3.76 -14.82
N ASP A 94 -4.26 -3.99 -14.10
CA ASP A 94 -2.89 -3.75 -14.58
C ASP A 94 -2.19 -5.08 -14.89
N LYS A 95 -1.88 -5.29 -16.17
CA LYS A 95 -1.20 -6.51 -16.67
C LYS A 95 0.21 -6.68 -16.06
N ILE A 96 0.91 -5.59 -15.76
CA ILE A 96 2.25 -5.63 -15.17
C ILE A 96 2.12 -6.13 -13.71
N MET A 97 1.15 -5.61 -12.96
CA MET A 97 0.87 -6.05 -11.60
C MET A 97 0.36 -7.50 -11.57
N ALA A 98 -0.46 -7.89 -12.54
CA ALA A 98 -0.93 -9.27 -12.70
C ALA A 98 0.24 -10.25 -12.88
N ARG A 99 1.18 -9.91 -13.76
CA ARG A 99 2.38 -10.73 -13.99
C ARG A 99 3.24 -10.83 -12.73
N CYS A 100 3.54 -9.71 -12.08
CA CYS A 100 4.28 -9.73 -10.81
C CYS A 100 3.57 -10.57 -9.75
N TYR A 101 2.24 -10.52 -9.70
CA TYR A 101 1.46 -11.31 -8.76
C TYR A 101 1.57 -12.80 -9.03
N GLU A 102 1.46 -13.25 -10.28
CA GLU A 102 1.59 -14.67 -10.61
C GLU A 102 3.01 -15.19 -10.35
N GLU A 103 4.04 -14.41 -10.67
CA GLU A 103 5.45 -14.73 -10.36
C GLU A 103 5.70 -14.85 -8.84
N LEU A 104 5.05 -14.01 -8.03
CA LEU A 104 5.15 -14.08 -6.57
C LEU A 104 4.30 -15.22 -6.00
N LYS A 105 3.11 -15.44 -6.55
CA LYS A 105 2.18 -16.46 -6.08
C LYS A 105 2.78 -17.86 -6.18
N THR A 106 3.53 -18.17 -7.23
CA THR A 106 4.24 -19.45 -7.37
C THR A 106 5.37 -19.63 -6.36
N ARG A 107 6.04 -18.53 -5.95
CA ARG A 107 7.19 -18.57 -5.03
C ARG A 107 6.83 -18.56 -3.54
N ILE A 108 5.87 -17.72 -3.15
CA ILE A 108 5.58 -17.43 -1.72
C ILE A 108 4.11 -17.68 -1.33
N GLY A 109 3.27 -18.07 -2.29
CA GLY A 109 1.84 -18.34 -2.07
C GLY A 109 0.95 -17.10 -2.22
N LYS A 110 -0.35 -17.36 -2.44
CA LYS A 110 -1.39 -16.35 -2.78
C LYS A 110 -1.48 -15.18 -1.81
N GLN A 111 -1.57 -15.46 -0.51
CA GLN A 111 -1.78 -14.39 0.50
C GLN A 111 -0.57 -13.45 0.57
N LYS A 112 0.65 -14.02 0.63
CA LYS A 112 1.88 -13.23 0.69
C LYS A 112 2.12 -12.47 -0.61
N ALA A 113 1.73 -13.03 -1.76
CA ALA A 113 1.83 -12.35 -3.05
C ALA A 113 0.95 -11.08 -3.11
N ILE A 114 -0.30 -11.14 -2.65
CA ILE A 114 -1.17 -9.93 -2.61
C ILE A 114 -0.58 -8.85 -1.72
N VAL A 115 -0.06 -9.23 -0.54
CA VAL A 115 0.60 -8.27 0.38
C VAL A 115 1.83 -7.63 -0.26
N ALA A 116 2.60 -8.40 -1.03
CA ALA A 116 3.75 -7.86 -1.78
C ALA A 116 3.32 -6.88 -2.89
N ILE A 117 2.19 -7.12 -3.56
CA ILE A 117 1.62 -6.15 -4.51
C ILE A 117 1.15 -4.88 -3.80
N ALA A 118 0.46 -5.01 -2.65
CA ALA A 118 0.05 -3.86 -1.85
C ALA A 118 1.27 -3.00 -1.45
N ARG A 119 2.38 -3.63 -1.06
CA ARG A 119 3.65 -2.95 -0.79
C ARG A 119 4.19 -2.22 -2.02
N LYS A 120 4.15 -2.84 -3.22
CA LYS A 120 4.56 -2.18 -4.47
C LYS A 120 3.71 -0.95 -4.79
N LEU A 121 2.40 -1.01 -4.55
CA LEU A 121 1.50 0.13 -4.74
C LEU A 121 1.87 1.30 -3.83
N VAL A 122 2.11 1.04 -2.53
CA VAL A 122 2.53 2.10 -1.59
C VAL A 122 3.87 2.71 -1.97
N VAL A 123 4.82 1.91 -2.45
CA VAL A 123 6.09 2.44 -2.95
C VAL A 123 5.86 3.34 -4.16
N LYS A 124 4.97 2.98 -5.08
CA LYS A 124 4.59 3.88 -6.19
C LYS A 124 4.00 5.18 -5.65
N VAL A 125 3.06 5.13 -4.70
CA VAL A 125 2.46 6.32 -4.08
C VAL A 125 3.54 7.27 -3.55
N PHE A 126 4.56 6.76 -2.87
CA PHE A 126 5.66 7.57 -2.34
C PHE A 126 6.48 8.30 -3.42
N TYR A 127 6.57 7.78 -4.63
CA TYR A 127 7.32 8.44 -5.72
C TYR A 127 6.47 9.41 -6.54
N TYR A 128 5.14 9.31 -6.44
CA TYR A 128 4.21 10.21 -7.13
C TYR A 128 3.77 11.40 -6.28
N LEU A 129 3.89 11.27 -4.95
CA LEU A 129 3.71 12.33 -3.96
C LEU A 129 5.08 12.97 -3.68
#